data_AF-A0A662FSF3-F1
#
_entry.id   AF-A0A662FSF3-F1
#
_cell.length_a   1.000
_cell.length_b   1.000
_cell.length_c   1.000
_cell.angle_alpha   90.00
_cell.angle_beta   90.00
_cell.angle_gamma   90.00
#
_symmetry.space_group_name_H-M   'P 1'
#
loop_
_entity.id
_entity.type
_entity.pdbx_description
1 polymer ?
#
loop_
_entity_poly.entity_id
_entity_poly.type
_entity_poly.pdbx_seq_one_letter_code
_entity_poly.pdbx_strand_id
1 'polypeptide(L)'
;MSSQKKEGGLIDKLCANASKIIKEHDLDVDKDKFLYLSQVPFPHGRADIVIYGLYKGLYVVPLGVEVKKQVSSGTKLFHYINQIRETYEHAFTYIYLAIDSIKNNIRKLVEDYLSDIGYGFIKVSEGDVDVVVKASPKKTYRSEHDHNEVASRGILYISAKQALMDEGFDEENIRVSSVWMGLDLPINYCAFLYGNYAAFGVYAFSLKSIEWLLEFLESREDLLQSLRERGYRIYLESYLAVRGVRGVVHHLDEPISTDVVKKLYSMVKRGIKPMPIPRWGAGLGIYKRLWNIESVPTYATAL
;
A
#
# COMPACT_ATOMS: atom_id res chain seq x y z
N MET A 1 -12.61 -13.88 23.32
CA MET A 1 -12.47 -12.77 22.35
C MET A 1 -11.01 -12.72 21.89
N SER A 2 -10.75 -12.99 20.61
CA SER A 2 -9.41 -13.34 20.09
C SER A 2 -8.39 -12.20 20.20
N SER A 3 -7.10 -12.54 20.33
CA SER A 3 -5.98 -11.58 20.35
C SER A 3 -6.00 -10.64 19.15
N GLN A 4 -6.42 -11.14 17.98
CA GLN A 4 -6.58 -10.37 16.74
C GLN A 4 -7.55 -9.18 16.86
N LYS A 5 -8.67 -9.30 17.59
CA LYS A 5 -9.58 -8.17 17.81
C LYS A 5 -8.97 -7.08 18.72
N LYS A 6 -7.99 -7.44 19.56
CA LYS A 6 -7.32 -6.50 20.46
C LYS A 6 -6.14 -5.78 19.78
N GLU A 7 -5.45 -6.45 18.86
CA GLU A 7 -4.39 -5.84 18.06
C GLU A 7 -4.93 -4.85 17.01
N GLY A 8 -6.11 -5.12 16.43
CA GLY A 8 -6.79 -4.16 15.54
C GLY A 8 -7.04 -2.79 16.19
N GLY A 9 -7.52 -2.78 17.44
CA GLY A 9 -7.72 -1.52 18.17
C GLY A 9 -6.43 -0.77 18.53
N LEU A 10 -5.27 -1.45 18.58
CA LEU A 10 -3.97 -0.80 18.73
C LEU A 10 -3.49 -0.19 17.42
N ILE A 11 -3.75 -0.87 16.30
CA ILE A 11 -3.44 -0.37 14.96
C ILE A 11 -4.20 0.93 14.71
N ASP A 12 -5.51 0.95 14.96
CA ASP A 12 -6.35 2.14 14.75
C ASP A 12 -5.84 3.35 15.56
N LYS A 13 -5.38 3.13 16.79
CA LYS A 13 -4.79 4.17 17.65
C LYS A 13 -3.46 4.71 17.11
N LEU A 14 -2.59 3.83 16.64
CA LEU A 14 -1.30 4.20 16.03
C LEU A 14 -1.53 5.03 14.77
N CYS A 15 -2.47 4.60 13.93
CA CYS A 15 -2.89 5.31 12.72
C CYS A 15 -3.39 6.72 13.05
N ALA A 16 -4.26 6.87 14.05
CA ALA A 16 -4.77 8.17 14.48
C ALA A 16 -3.69 9.13 15.03
N ASN A 17 -2.55 8.59 15.47
CA ASN A 17 -1.43 9.35 16.04
C ASN A 17 -0.16 9.32 15.18
N ALA A 18 -0.25 8.88 13.91
CA ALA A 18 0.90 8.70 13.03
C ALA A 18 1.75 9.98 12.87
N SER A 19 1.11 11.16 12.93
CA SER A 19 1.79 12.45 12.84
C SER A 19 2.82 12.68 13.97
N LYS A 20 2.61 12.12 15.17
CA LYS A 20 3.61 12.17 16.25
C LYS A 20 4.87 11.39 15.88
N ILE A 21 4.71 10.25 15.20
CA ILE A 21 5.82 9.39 14.80
C ILE A 21 6.59 10.01 13.63
N ILE A 22 5.88 10.61 12.65
CA ILE A 22 6.48 11.33 11.53
C ILE A 22 7.33 12.52 12.01
N LYS A 23 6.83 13.30 12.98
CA LYS A 23 7.53 14.45 13.56
C LYS A 23 8.91 14.11 14.12
N GLU A 24 9.07 12.94 14.70
CA GLU A 24 10.35 12.51 15.27
C GLU A 24 11.45 12.32 14.22
N HIS A 25 11.11 12.18 12.93
CA HIS A 25 12.06 11.88 11.85
C HIS A 25 12.31 13.03 10.88
N ASP A 26 11.92 14.26 11.25
CA ASP A 26 12.04 15.43 10.35
C ASP A 26 11.34 15.20 8.99
N LEU A 27 10.28 14.39 9.00
CA LEU A 27 9.44 14.11 7.84
C LEU A 27 8.31 15.12 7.77
N ASP A 28 7.83 15.40 6.56
CA ASP A 28 6.78 16.37 6.30
C ASP A 28 5.48 15.95 7.01
N VAL A 29 4.99 16.81 7.90
CA VAL A 29 3.82 16.55 8.76
C VAL A 29 2.50 17.01 8.16
N ASP A 30 2.55 17.66 6.99
CA ASP A 30 1.36 18.07 6.26
C ASP A 30 0.56 16.80 5.92
N LYS A 31 -0.76 16.81 6.17
CA LYS A 31 -1.63 15.64 6.01
C LYS A 31 -1.61 15.04 4.61
N ASP A 32 -1.23 15.83 3.61
CA ASP A 32 -1.15 15.41 2.21
C ASP A 32 0.21 14.78 1.85
N LYS A 33 1.19 14.89 2.75
CA LYS A 33 2.58 14.45 2.54
C LYS A 33 2.98 13.23 3.36
N PHE A 34 2.04 12.63 4.08
CA PHE A 34 2.23 11.35 4.75
C PHE A 34 0.98 10.48 4.61
N LEU A 35 1.17 9.16 4.68
CA LEU A 35 0.09 8.20 4.76
C LEU A 35 0.51 7.01 5.62
N TYR A 36 -0.47 6.29 6.16
CA TYR A 36 -0.22 5.03 6.84
C TYR A 36 -1.03 3.93 6.18
N LEU A 37 -0.48 2.72 6.18
CA LEU A 37 -1.13 1.52 5.71
C LEU A 37 -1.02 0.43 6.77
N SER A 38 -2.10 -0.31 7.00
CA SER A 38 -2.06 -1.51 7.82
C SER A 38 -1.86 -2.74 6.96
N GLN A 39 -1.20 -3.77 7.51
CA GLN A 39 -1.03 -5.08 6.90
C GLN A 39 -0.37 -5.02 5.50
N VAL A 40 0.75 -4.28 5.40
CA VAL A 40 1.47 -4.07 4.14
C VAL A 40 2.30 -5.30 3.80
N PRO A 41 1.99 -6.02 2.69
CA PRO A 41 2.81 -7.12 2.23
C PRO A 41 4.08 -6.62 1.54
N PHE A 42 5.12 -7.44 1.59
CA PHE A 42 6.35 -7.33 0.82
C PHE A 42 6.95 -8.74 0.67
N PRO A 43 7.93 -8.98 -0.21
CA PRO A 43 8.35 -10.33 -0.61
C PRO A 43 8.71 -11.25 0.57
N HIS A 44 9.42 -10.74 1.57
CA HIS A 44 9.83 -11.51 2.75
C HIS A 44 8.83 -11.48 3.91
N GLY A 45 7.68 -10.83 3.79
CA GLY A 45 6.66 -10.90 4.82
C GLY A 45 5.60 -9.80 4.78
N ARG A 46 5.21 -9.34 5.97
CA ARG A 46 4.15 -8.35 6.12
C ARG A 46 4.41 -7.49 7.34
N ALA A 47 4.31 -6.17 7.16
CA ALA A 47 4.35 -5.22 8.25
C ALA A 47 2.94 -5.01 8.81
N ASP A 48 2.82 -4.91 10.13
CA ASP A 48 1.52 -4.63 10.76
C ASP A 48 1.03 -3.24 10.40
N ILE A 49 1.93 -2.26 10.43
CA ILE A 49 1.72 -0.90 9.95
C ILE A 49 2.98 -0.43 9.23
N VAL A 50 2.80 0.31 8.15
CA VAL A 50 3.84 1.16 7.56
C VAL A 50 3.35 2.59 7.57
N ILE A 51 4.17 3.48 8.11
CA ILE A 51 3.94 4.92 8.05
C ILE A 51 4.93 5.49 7.03
N TYR A 52 4.41 6.11 5.98
CA TYR A 52 5.20 6.77 4.94
C TYR A 52 5.16 8.27 5.19
N GLY A 53 6.33 8.91 5.24
CA GLY A 53 6.44 10.36 5.22
C GLY A 53 7.42 10.80 4.15
N LEU A 54 7.22 12.00 3.61
CA LEU A 54 8.18 12.62 2.71
C LEU A 54 9.31 13.27 3.50
N TYR A 55 10.56 12.99 3.12
CA TYR A 55 11.72 13.71 3.60
C TYR A 55 12.03 14.86 2.65
N LYS A 56 11.92 16.10 3.16
CA LYS A 56 12.16 17.35 2.41
C LYS A 56 11.34 17.47 1.13
N GLY A 57 10.14 16.90 1.08
CA GLY A 57 9.30 16.85 -0.13
C GLY A 57 9.87 16.06 -1.31
N LEU A 58 10.90 15.22 -1.10
CA LEU A 58 11.62 14.55 -2.20
C LEU A 58 11.46 13.03 -2.20
N TYR A 59 11.77 12.38 -1.08
CA TYR A 59 11.83 10.91 -1.00
C TYR A 59 10.86 10.41 0.04
N VAL A 60 10.23 9.28 -0.23
CA VAL A 60 9.43 8.58 0.79
C VAL A 60 10.34 7.80 1.72
N VAL A 61 10.13 7.99 3.02
CA VAL A 61 10.76 7.21 4.08
C VAL A 61 9.70 6.29 4.70
N PRO A 62 9.78 4.97 4.45
CA PRO A 62 8.88 4.01 5.10
C PRO A 62 9.37 3.66 6.51
N LEU A 63 8.49 3.86 7.49
CA LEU A 63 8.70 3.44 8.89
C LEU A 63 7.89 2.17 9.14
N GLY A 64 8.57 1.04 9.36
CA GLY A 64 7.92 -0.23 9.66
C GLY A 64 7.60 -0.34 11.15
N VAL A 65 6.36 -0.69 11.50
CA VAL A 65 5.92 -0.81 12.89
C VAL A 65 5.33 -2.20 13.14
N GLU A 66 5.97 -2.98 14.01
CA GLU A 66 5.42 -4.24 14.54
C GLU A 66 4.60 -3.94 15.79
N VAL A 67 3.39 -4.48 15.89
CA VAL A 67 2.48 -4.20 17.00
C VAL A 67 2.40 -5.42 17.91
N LYS A 68 2.78 -5.26 19.18
CA LYS A 68 2.69 -6.33 20.19
C LYS A 68 1.86 -5.87 21.38
N LYS A 69 0.91 -6.69 21.80
CA LYS A 69 0.08 -6.35 22.96
C LYS A 69 0.87 -6.24 24.27
N GLN A 70 1.82 -7.15 24.50
CA GLN A 70 2.52 -7.17 25.78
C GLN A 70 3.92 -7.77 25.71
N VAL A 71 4.87 -7.14 26.39
CA VAL A 71 6.16 -7.74 26.76
C VAL A 71 6.17 -8.03 28.25
N SER A 72 6.34 -9.31 28.60
CA SER A 72 6.27 -9.81 29.98
C SER A 72 7.60 -10.30 30.54
N SER A 73 8.62 -10.46 29.69
CA SER A 73 9.99 -10.87 30.05
C SER A 73 10.99 -10.49 28.95
N GLY A 74 12.28 -10.49 29.29
CA GLY A 74 13.37 -10.30 28.31
C GLY A 74 13.40 -11.39 27.22
N THR A 75 13.10 -12.65 27.57
CA THR A 75 12.97 -13.74 26.57
C THR A 75 11.89 -13.46 25.53
N LYS A 76 10.75 -12.90 25.98
CA LYS A 76 9.65 -12.54 25.08
C LYS A 76 10.03 -11.37 24.16
N LEU A 77 10.73 -10.37 24.70
CA LEU A 77 11.31 -9.30 23.90
C LEU A 77 12.25 -9.88 22.83
N PHE A 78 13.20 -10.72 23.23
CA PHE A 78 14.16 -11.34 22.31
C PHE A 78 13.49 -12.12 21.18
N HIS A 79 12.43 -12.87 21.48
CA HIS A 79 11.64 -13.57 20.47
C HIS A 79 11.00 -12.62 19.45
N TYR A 80 10.39 -11.51 19.91
CA TYR A 80 9.83 -10.51 19.01
C TYR A 80 10.90 -9.83 18.15
N ILE A 81 12.06 -9.54 18.71
CA ILE A 81 13.16 -8.94 17.95
C ILE A 81 13.71 -9.88 16.90
N ASN A 82 13.82 -11.17 17.19
CA ASN A 82 14.20 -12.15 16.17
C ASN A 82 13.16 -12.24 15.04
N GLN A 83 11.86 -12.26 15.37
CA GLN A 83 10.81 -12.21 14.34
C GLN A 83 10.93 -10.96 13.46
N ILE A 84 11.16 -9.79 14.07
CA ILE A 84 11.34 -8.53 13.35
C ILE A 84 12.60 -8.58 12.47
N ARG A 85 13.71 -9.15 12.96
CA ARG A 85 14.96 -9.28 12.18
C ARG A 85 14.78 -10.14 10.93
N GLU A 86 14.04 -11.24 11.04
CA GLU A 86 13.80 -12.15 9.92
C GLU A 86 12.80 -11.60 8.90
N THR A 87 12.04 -10.55 9.25
CA THR A 87 10.98 -10.01 8.38
C THR A 87 11.23 -8.55 8.00
N TYR A 88 11.31 -7.64 8.97
CA TYR A 88 11.35 -6.20 8.73
C TYR A 88 12.72 -5.69 8.27
N GLU A 89 13.83 -6.26 8.75
CA GLU A 89 15.17 -5.81 8.31
C GLU A 89 15.38 -6.04 6.80
N HIS A 90 14.54 -6.83 6.12
CA HIS A 90 14.59 -6.95 4.66
C HIS A 90 14.15 -5.67 3.94
N ALA A 91 13.11 -4.99 4.43
CA ALA A 91 12.45 -3.89 3.72
C ALA A 91 12.64 -2.51 4.39
N PHE A 92 12.89 -2.47 5.70
CA PHE A 92 12.85 -1.24 6.47
C PHE A 92 14.21 -0.91 7.08
N THR A 93 14.57 0.36 6.99
CA THR A 93 15.71 0.92 7.75
C THR A 93 15.22 1.37 9.12
N TYR A 94 14.13 2.14 9.17
CA TYR A 94 13.52 2.58 10.42
C TYR A 94 12.46 1.57 10.87
N ILE A 95 12.72 0.90 11.99
CA ILE A 95 11.86 -0.13 12.54
C ILE A 95 11.45 0.26 13.96
N TYR A 96 10.15 0.16 14.23
CA TYR A 96 9.55 0.38 15.54
C TYR A 96 8.89 -0.87 16.07
N LEU A 97 8.99 -1.07 17.39
CA LEU A 97 8.16 -1.99 18.14
C LEU A 97 7.15 -1.17 18.95
N ALA A 98 5.86 -1.32 18.64
CA ALA A 98 4.77 -0.68 19.37
C ALA A 98 4.19 -1.64 20.41
N ILE A 99 4.13 -1.22 21.69
CA ILE A 99 3.68 -2.07 22.80
C ILE A 99 2.63 -1.38 23.67
N ASP A 100 1.52 -2.07 23.90
CA ASP A 100 0.44 -1.63 24.79
C ASP A 100 0.81 -1.80 26.28
N SER A 101 1.24 -2.99 26.70
CA SER A 101 1.58 -3.26 28.11
C SER A 101 3.00 -3.80 28.30
N ILE A 102 3.74 -3.23 29.25
CA ILE A 102 5.08 -3.70 29.65
C ILE A 102 5.11 -3.82 31.16
N LYS A 103 5.67 -4.91 31.70
CA LYS A 103 5.88 -5.02 33.15
C LYS A 103 6.92 -3.99 33.60
N ASN A 104 6.64 -3.25 34.68
CA ASN A 104 7.49 -2.14 35.14
C ASN A 104 8.96 -2.54 35.34
N ASN A 105 9.23 -3.74 35.85
CA ASN A 105 10.58 -4.22 36.12
C ASN A 105 11.43 -4.52 34.87
N ILE A 106 10.83 -4.57 33.68
CA ILE A 106 11.56 -4.78 32.41
C ILE A 106 11.43 -3.61 31.44
N ARG A 107 10.75 -2.52 31.83
CA ARG A 107 10.54 -1.37 30.96
C ARG A 107 11.87 -0.76 30.49
N LYS A 108 12.76 -0.46 31.43
CA LYS A 108 14.07 0.10 31.14
C LYS A 108 14.91 -0.85 30.26
N LEU A 109 14.84 -2.16 30.51
CA LEU A 109 15.49 -3.16 29.66
C LEU A 109 14.99 -3.12 28.21
N VAL A 110 13.69 -2.93 27.98
CA VAL A 110 13.13 -2.79 26.63
C VAL A 110 13.65 -1.52 25.95
N GLU A 111 13.61 -0.39 26.65
CA GLU A 111 14.08 0.90 26.16
C GLU A 111 15.57 0.86 25.77
N ASP A 112 16.42 0.41 26.71
CA ASP A 112 17.87 0.28 26.52
C ASP A 112 18.19 -0.68 25.36
N TYR A 113 17.57 -1.87 25.34
CA TYR A 113 17.86 -2.87 24.31
C TYR A 113 17.44 -2.44 22.91
N LEU A 114 16.28 -1.79 22.75
CA LEU A 114 15.82 -1.28 21.46
C LEU A 114 16.74 -0.15 20.96
N SER A 115 17.12 0.77 21.84
CA SER A 115 18.08 1.83 21.51
C SER A 115 19.45 1.25 21.09
N ASP A 116 19.92 0.24 21.80
CA ASP A 116 21.20 -0.43 21.53
C ASP A 116 21.24 -1.11 20.16
N ILE A 117 20.12 -1.62 19.66
CA ILE A 117 20.05 -2.22 18.31
C ILE A 117 19.62 -1.21 17.23
N GLY A 118 19.29 0.03 17.61
CA GLY A 118 18.85 1.09 16.70
C GLY A 118 17.36 1.07 16.35
N TYR A 119 16.56 0.27 17.05
CA TYR A 119 15.11 0.21 16.86
C TYR A 119 14.41 1.27 17.69
N GLY A 120 13.24 1.69 17.23
CA GLY A 120 12.37 2.59 17.98
C GLY A 120 11.39 1.85 18.89
N PHE A 121 10.92 2.53 19.92
CA PHE A 121 9.91 2.04 20.85
C PHE A 121 8.74 3.01 20.90
N ILE A 122 7.53 2.50 20.61
CA ILE A 122 6.29 3.24 20.77
C ILE A 122 5.47 2.62 21.92
N LYS A 123 5.12 3.43 22.91
CA LYS A 123 4.21 3.04 23.97
C LYS A 123 2.78 3.43 23.57
N VAL A 124 1.91 2.43 23.50
CA VAL A 124 0.47 2.66 23.25
C VAL A 124 -0.26 2.64 24.59
N SER A 125 -1.05 3.67 24.86
CA SER A 125 -1.84 3.84 26.08
C SER A 125 -3.33 3.94 25.76
N GLU A 126 -4.20 4.01 26.76
CA GLU A 126 -5.66 4.05 26.54
C GLU A 126 -6.12 5.23 25.70
N GLY A 127 -5.44 6.38 25.78
CA GLY A 127 -5.77 7.60 25.02
C GLY A 127 -4.62 8.27 24.28
N ASP A 128 -3.41 7.69 24.29
CA ASP A 128 -2.25 8.31 23.64
C ASP A 128 -1.23 7.30 23.09
N VAL A 129 -0.38 7.78 22.19
CA VAL A 129 0.78 7.09 21.62
C VAL A 129 2.01 7.96 21.86
N ASP A 130 2.99 7.40 22.56
CA ASP A 130 4.26 8.06 22.89
C ASP A 130 5.44 7.36 22.20
N VAL A 131 6.23 8.12 21.45
CA VAL A 131 7.54 7.65 20.96
C VAL A 131 8.52 7.75 22.13
N VAL A 132 8.81 6.61 22.77
CA VAL A 132 9.69 6.56 23.95
C VAL A 132 11.15 6.46 23.53
N VAL A 133 11.43 5.72 22.45
CA VAL A 133 12.76 5.64 21.84
C VAL A 133 12.59 5.92 20.34
N LYS A 134 13.27 6.96 19.85
CA LYS A 134 13.36 7.24 18.41
C LYS A 134 14.17 6.14 17.71
N ALA A 135 13.67 5.61 16.61
CA ALA A 135 14.42 4.67 15.80
C ALA A 135 15.67 5.36 15.22
N SER A 136 16.84 4.78 15.44
CA SER A 136 18.13 5.29 14.99
C SER A 136 18.87 4.15 14.29
N PRO A 137 18.56 3.88 13.02
CA PRO A 137 19.03 2.71 12.30
C PRO A 137 20.55 2.58 12.34
N LYS A 138 21.04 1.41 12.77
CA LYS A 138 22.47 1.07 12.77
C LYS A 138 22.89 0.24 11.56
N LYS A 139 21.92 -0.19 10.76
CA LYS A 139 22.08 -1.01 9.56
C LYS A 139 21.11 -0.52 8.50
N THR A 140 21.45 -0.80 7.24
CA THR A 140 20.52 -0.65 6.12
C THR A 140 19.57 -1.84 6.05
N TYR A 141 18.56 -1.75 5.20
CA TYR A 141 17.76 -2.91 4.80
C TYR A 141 18.64 -4.00 4.15
N ARG A 142 18.21 -5.26 4.25
CA ARG A 142 18.91 -6.44 3.72
C ARG A 142 18.56 -6.75 2.26
N SER A 143 17.38 -6.31 1.79
CA SER A 143 16.90 -6.56 0.43
C SER A 143 16.50 -5.23 -0.23
N GLU A 144 17.25 -4.84 -1.25
CA GLU A 144 16.94 -3.65 -2.04
C GLU A 144 15.57 -3.79 -2.73
N HIS A 145 15.26 -4.97 -3.26
CA HIS A 145 13.97 -5.27 -3.88
C HIS A 145 12.79 -5.05 -2.92
N ASP A 146 12.86 -5.58 -1.70
CA ASP A 146 11.79 -5.42 -0.71
C ASP A 146 11.63 -3.97 -0.27
N HIS A 147 12.75 -3.28 -0.06
CA HIS A 147 12.75 -1.86 0.28
C HIS A 147 12.11 -1.03 -0.85
N ASN A 148 12.53 -1.29 -2.08
CA ASN A 148 12.06 -0.62 -3.28
C ASN A 148 10.57 -0.86 -3.53
N GLU A 149 10.05 -2.06 -3.28
CA GLU A 149 8.62 -2.35 -3.35
C GLU A 149 7.83 -1.52 -2.32
N VAL A 150 8.28 -1.52 -1.06
CA VAL A 150 7.63 -0.75 0.01
C VAL A 150 7.69 0.75 -0.29
N ALA A 151 8.87 1.28 -0.65
CA ALA A 151 9.05 2.69 -0.97
C ALA A 151 8.24 3.11 -2.22
N SER A 152 8.23 2.28 -3.27
CA SER A 152 7.40 2.48 -4.47
C SER A 152 5.91 2.57 -4.13
N ARG A 153 5.43 1.74 -3.20
CA ARG A 153 4.03 1.80 -2.76
C ARG A 153 3.72 3.13 -2.09
N GLY A 154 4.59 3.58 -1.19
CA GLY A 154 4.43 4.86 -0.50
C GLY A 154 4.46 6.05 -1.46
N ILE A 155 5.45 6.12 -2.37
CA ILE A 155 5.57 7.24 -3.32
C ILE A 155 4.38 7.27 -4.29
N LEU A 156 3.93 6.10 -4.76
CA LEU A 156 2.77 5.99 -5.63
C LEU A 156 1.51 6.51 -4.96
N TYR A 157 1.26 6.10 -3.72
CA TYR A 157 0.01 6.46 -3.05
C TYR A 157 0.00 7.92 -2.62
N ILE A 158 1.11 8.46 -2.11
CA ILE A 158 1.18 9.90 -1.78
C ILE A 158 0.96 10.73 -3.06
N SER A 159 1.62 10.37 -4.16
CA SER A 159 1.50 11.11 -5.43
C SER A 159 0.10 10.98 -6.01
N ALA A 160 -0.47 9.76 -6.05
CA ALA A 160 -1.81 9.54 -6.58
C ALA A 160 -2.89 10.24 -5.75
N LYS A 161 -2.73 10.28 -4.42
CA LYS A 161 -3.60 11.07 -3.54
C LYS A 161 -3.62 12.53 -3.97
N GLN A 162 -2.44 13.13 -4.07
CA GLN A 162 -2.30 14.54 -4.42
C GLN A 162 -2.90 14.82 -5.79
N ALA A 163 -2.57 14.00 -6.80
CA ALA A 163 -3.11 14.15 -8.15
C ALA A 163 -4.64 14.06 -8.18
N LEU A 164 -5.25 13.16 -7.42
CA LEU A 164 -6.72 13.09 -7.33
C LEU A 164 -7.30 14.34 -6.63
N MET A 165 -6.67 14.83 -5.58
CA MET A 165 -7.11 16.05 -4.89
C MET A 165 -6.98 17.29 -5.79
N ASP A 166 -5.89 17.40 -6.56
CA ASP A 166 -5.66 18.48 -7.51
C ASP A 166 -6.70 18.50 -8.65
N GLU A 167 -7.21 17.32 -9.03
CA GLU A 167 -8.32 17.15 -9.98
C GLU A 167 -9.71 17.35 -9.33
N GLY A 168 -9.76 17.73 -8.04
CA GLY A 168 -10.98 18.13 -7.34
C GLY A 168 -11.72 17.01 -6.61
N PHE A 169 -11.10 15.84 -6.40
CA PHE A 169 -11.68 14.79 -5.56
C PHE A 169 -11.43 15.05 -4.06
N ASP A 170 -12.48 15.00 -3.24
CA ASP A 170 -12.34 15.14 -1.79
C ASP A 170 -11.58 13.95 -1.17
N GLU A 171 -10.70 14.23 -0.21
CA GLU A 171 -9.88 13.22 0.48
C GLU A 171 -10.71 12.09 1.08
N GLU A 172 -11.89 12.39 1.62
CA GLU A 172 -12.79 11.40 2.24
C GLU A 172 -13.32 10.34 1.26
N ASN A 173 -13.30 10.65 -0.04
CA ASN A 173 -13.71 9.75 -1.11
C ASN A 173 -12.56 8.87 -1.63
N ILE A 174 -11.32 9.15 -1.20
CA ILE A 174 -10.14 8.38 -1.57
C ILE A 174 -9.97 7.23 -0.57
N ARG A 175 -10.09 6.00 -1.09
CA ARG A 175 -9.85 4.76 -0.37
C ARG A 175 -8.40 4.35 -0.51
N VAL A 176 -7.80 3.94 0.60
CA VAL A 176 -6.43 3.43 0.64
C VAL A 176 -6.41 2.09 1.34
N SER A 177 -5.76 1.11 0.72
CA SER A 177 -5.52 -0.22 1.27
C SER A 177 -4.05 -0.61 1.11
N SER A 178 -3.63 -1.73 1.68
CA SER A 178 -2.25 -2.22 1.51
C SER A 178 -1.90 -2.62 0.07
N VAL A 179 -2.90 -2.80 -0.80
CA VAL A 179 -2.74 -3.36 -2.16
C VAL A 179 -3.12 -2.40 -3.28
N TRP A 180 -4.00 -1.43 -3.00
CA TRP A 180 -4.38 -0.38 -3.97
C TRP A 180 -4.87 0.89 -3.27
N MET A 181 -4.89 1.99 -4.02
CA MET A 181 -5.47 3.29 -3.66
C MET A 181 -6.34 3.83 -4.79
N GLY A 182 -7.49 4.44 -4.50
CA GLY A 182 -8.36 4.96 -5.54
C GLY A 182 -9.71 5.44 -5.00
N LEU A 183 -10.71 5.56 -5.89
CA LEU A 183 -12.06 5.98 -5.51
C LEU A 183 -12.99 4.79 -5.28
N ASP A 184 -14.01 4.97 -4.44
CA ASP A 184 -15.05 3.95 -4.17
C ASP A 184 -16.19 4.02 -5.21
N LEU A 185 -15.85 3.91 -6.49
CA LEU A 185 -16.78 4.01 -7.63
C LEU A 185 -16.76 2.74 -8.49
N PRO A 186 -17.87 2.41 -9.20
CA PRO A 186 -17.94 1.24 -10.09
C PRO A 186 -16.89 1.25 -11.22
N ILE A 187 -16.54 2.44 -11.68
CA ILE A 187 -15.39 2.76 -12.53
C ILE A 187 -14.62 3.84 -11.79
N ASN A 188 -13.38 3.57 -11.38
CA ASN A 188 -12.62 4.47 -10.53
C ASN A 188 -11.17 4.64 -11.01
N TYR A 189 -10.56 5.77 -10.62
CA TYR A 189 -9.12 5.90 -10.68
C TYR A 189 -8.47 5.03 -9.61
N CYS A 190 -7.41 4.32 -9.98
CA CYS A 190 -6.73 3.37 -9.11
C CYS A 190 -5.21 3.39 -9.34
N ALA A 191 -4.47 3.43 -8.23
CA ALA A 191 -3.03 3.26 -8.12
C ALA A 191 -2.71 1.93 -7.43
N PHE A 192 -1.80 1.14 -8.00
CA PHE A 192 -1.37 -0.14 -7.46
C PHE A 192 0.01 -0.52 -7.97
N LEU A 193 0.68 -1.44 -7.26
CA LEU A 193 1.86 -2.12 -7.80
C LEU A 193 1.42 -3.36 -8.54
N TYR A 194 1.98 -3.59 -9.73
CA TYR A 194 1.71 -4.77 -10.54
C TYR A 194 3.01 -5.36 -11.07
N GLY A 195 3.28 -6.60 -10.70
CA GLY A 195 4.57 -7.23 -11.00
C GLY A 195 5.72 -6.37 -10.48
N ASN A 196 6.57 -5.89 -11.38
CA ASN A 196 7.73 -5.06 -11.07
C ASN A 196 7.53 -3.57 -11.43
N TYR A 197 6.31 -3.07 -11.49
CA TYR A 197 6.06 -1.66 -11.81
C TYR A 197 4.94 -1.03 -10.99
N ALA A 198 5.01 0.28 -10.84
CA ALA A 198 3.92 1.11 -10.36
C ALA A 198 2.95 1.43 -11.51
N ALA A 199 1.66 1.37 -11.22
CA ALA A 199 0.59 1.63 -12.18
C ALA A 199 -0.40 2.66 -11.63
N PHE A 200 -0.90 3.50 -12.53
CA PHE A 200 -2.05 4.37 -12.29
C PHE A 200 -2.96 4.39 -13.50
N GLY A 201 -4.27 4.42 -13.28
CA GLY A 201 -5.24 4.34 -14.36
C GLY A 201 -6.66 4.26 -13.87
N VAL A 202 -7.54 3.76 -14.73
CA VAL A 202 -8.95 3.52 -14.45
C VAL A 202 -9.20 2.02 -14.33
N TYR A 203 -10.01 1.62 -13.36
CA TYR A 203 -10.42 0.25 -13.14
C TYR A 203 -11.95 0.16 -13.05
N ALA A 204 -12.53 -0.77 -13.80
CA ALA A 204 -13.96 -1.07 -13.80
C ALA A 204 -14.22 -2.42 -13.11
N PHE A 205 -15.05 -2.38 -12.07
CA PHE A 205 -15.44 -3.56 -11.30
C PHE A 205 -16.80 -4.09 -11.75
N SER A 206 -16.92 -5.41 -11.96
CA SER A 206 -18.12 -6.12 -12.44
C SER A 206 -18.36 -6.03 -13.96
N LEU A 207 -19.09 -7.02 -14.49
CA LEU A 207 -19.45 -7.09 -15.91
C LEU A 207 -20.18 -5.84 -16.41
N LYS A 208 -21.06 -5.26 -15.59
CA LYS A 208 -21.85 -4.09 -15.98
C LYS A 208 -20.96 -2.86 -16.19
N SER A 209 -20.04 -2.60 -15.26
CA SER A 209 -19.10 -1.48 -15.38
C SER A 209 -18.09 -1.71 -16.50
N ILE A 210 -17.66 -2.96 -16.71
CA ILE A 210 -16.80 -3.34 -17.84
C ILE A 210 -17.50 -3.04 -19.16
N GLU A 211 -18.77 -3.43 -19.30
CA GLU A 211 -19.57 -3.15 -20.49
C GLU A 211 -19.70 -1.64 -20.74
N TRP A 212 -20.02 -0.86 -19.71
CA TRP A 212 -20.11 0.60 -19.80
C TRP A 212 -18.79 1.26 -20.21
N LEU A 213 -17.67 0.82 -19.63
CA LEU A 213 -16.35 1.36 -19.98
C LEU A 213 -15.98 1.01 -21.43
N LEU A 214 -16.23 -0.22 -21.86
CA LEU A 214 -15.94 -0.66 -23.23
C LEU A 214 -16.83 0.06 -24.26
N GLU A 215 -18.12 0.25 -23.97
CA GLU A 215 -19.05 1.01 -24.81
C GLU A 215 -18.59 2.47 -24.97
N PHE A 216 -18.20 3.11 -23.85
CA PHE A 216 -17.66 4.46 -23.87
C PHE A 216 -16.41 4.56 -24.77
N LEU A 217 -15.46 3.63 -24.62
CA LEU A 217 -14.22 3.62 -25.40
C LEU A 217 -14.44 3.33 -26.87
N GLU A 218 -15.32 2.38 -27.20
CA GLU A 218 -15.65 2.06 -28.58
C GLU A 218 -16.22 3.28 -29.32
N SER A 219 -16.99 4.12 -28.61
CA SER A 219 -17.53 5.37 -29.16
C SER A 219 -16.51 6.51 -29.30
N ARG A 220 -15.26 6.33 -28.83
CA ARG A 220 -14.24 7.38 -28.70
C ARG A 220 -12.89 6.94 -29.29
N GLU A 221 -12.85 6.79 -30.61
CA GLU A 221 -11.64 6.41 -31.35
C GLU A 221 -10.49 7.43 -31.16
N ASP A 222 -10.82 8.72 -31.06
CA ASP A 222 -9.88 9.81 -30.75
C ASP A 222 -9.17 9.59 -29.41
N LEU A 223 -9.94 9.22 -28.38
CA LEU A 223 -9.42 8.93 -27.06
C LEU A 223 -8.54 7.68 -27.06
N LEU A 224 -8.95 6.62 -27.76
CA LEU A 224 -8.19 5.38 -27.85
C LEU A 224 -6.83 5.60 -28.52
N GLN A 225 -6.79 6.39 -29.58
CA GLN A 225 -5.54 6.76 -30.25
C GLN A 225 -4.63 7.55 -29.30
N SER A 226 -5.17 8.55 -28.59
CA SER A 226 -4.42 9.34 -27.61
C SER A 226 -3.87 8.49 -26.45
N LEU A 227 -4.68 7.57 -25.90
CA LEU A 227 -4.26 6.65 -24.85
C LEU A 227 -3.13 5.74 -25.33
N ARG A 228 -3.24 5.20 -26.56
CA ARG A 228 -2.20 4.36 -27.16
C ARG A 228 -0.89 5.11 -27.35
N GLU A 229 -0.94 6.33 -27.90
CA GLU A 229 0.24 7.18 -28.11
C GLU A 229 0.93 7.55 -26.79
N ARG A 230 0.16 7.70 -25.71
CA ARG A 230 0.67 7.94 -24.35
C ARG A 230 1.15 6.67 -23.63
N GLY A 231 1.10 5.52 -24.29
CA GLY A 231 1.60 4.24 -23.77
C GLY A 231 0.67 3.55 -22.77
N TYR A 232 -0.63 3.86 -22.78
CA TYR A 232 -1.59 3.16 -21.93
C TYR A 232 -1.80 1.73 -22.40
N ARG A 233 -2.14 0.89 -21.44
CA ARG A 233 -2.39 -0.54 -21.59
C ARG A 233 -3.78 -0.86 -21.10
N ILE A 234 -4.33 -1.96 -21.62
CA ILE A 234 -5.59 -2.52 -21.17
C ILE A 234 -5.35 -3.93 -20.67
N TYR A 235 -5.93 -4.26 -19.52
CA TYR A 235 -5.92 -5.62 -19.00
C TYR A 235 -7.32 -6.07 -18.61
N LEU A 236 -7.55 -7.37 -18.73
CA LEU A 236 -8.77 -8.04 -18.31
C LEU A 236 -8.39 -9.17 -17.37
N GLU A 237 -9.03 -9.20 -16.21
CA GLU A 237 -8.80 -10.24 -15.22
C GLU A 237 -10.11 -10.83 -14.70
N SER A 238 -9.98 -12.00 -14.07
CA SER A 238 -11.00 -12.55 -13.21
C SER A 238 -10.39 -12.95 -11.89
N TYR A 239 -11.11 -12.71 -10.81
CA TYR A 239 -10.58 -12.93 -9.46
C TYR A 239 -11.58 -13.67 -8.58
N LEU A 240 -11.06 -14.47 -7.67
CA LEU A 240 -11.86 -15.11 -6.63
C LEU A 240 -11.82 -14.26 -5.36
N ALA A 241 -12.93 -13.59 -5.05
CA ALA A 241 -13.06 -12.80 -3.82
C ALA A 241 -13.74 -13.63 -2.71
N VAL A 242 -12.97 -14.09 -1.72
CA VAL A 242 -13.48 -14.77 -0.51
C VAL A 242 -12.77 -14.19 0.71
N ARG A 243 -13.40 -13.17 1.32
CA ARG A 243 -12.80 -12.36 2.40
C ARG A 243 -11.46 -11.72 1.96
N GLY A 244 -11.45 -11.15 0.76
CA GLY A 244 -10.26 -10.69 0.04
C GLY A 244 -10.03 -11.46 -1.27
N VAL A 245 -9.19 -10.93 -2.16
CA VAL A 245 -8.81 -11.61 -3.41
C VAL A 245 -7.88 -12.78 -3.08
N ARG A 246 -8.27 -14.00 -3.45
CA ARG A 246 -7.50 -15.24 -3.19
C ARG A 246 -6.75 -15.77 -4.40
N GLY A 247 -7.09 -15.29 -5.58
CA GLY A 247 -6.48 -15.71 -6.83
C GLY A 247 -6.98 -14.82 -7.96
N VAL A 248 -6.10 -14.56 -8.90
CA VAL A 248 -6.36 -13.74 -10.09
C VAL A 248 -5.90 -14.52 -11.31
N VAL A 249 -6.72 -14.49 -12.37
CA VAL A 249 -6.37 -14.98 -13.70
C VAL A 249 -6.37 -13.76 -14.61
N HIS A 250 -5.21 -13.46 -15.18
CA HIS A 250 -5.06 -12.43 -16.20
C HIS A 250 -5.33 -13.05 -17.56
N HIS A 251 -6.37 -12.55 -18.24
CA HIS A 251 -6.76 -13.02 -19.58
C HIS A 251 -6.06 -12.24 -20.68
N LEU A 252 -5.73 -10.98 -20.40
CA LEU A 252 -5.15 -10.02 -21.33
C LEU A 252 -4.35 -8.98 -20.54
N ASP A 253 -3.18 -8.59 -21.04
CA ASP A 253 -2.47 -7.37 -20.67
C ASP A 253 -1.66 -6.91 -21.89
N GLU A 254 -2.18 -5.94 -22.63
CA GLU A 254 -1.62 -5.49 -23.91
C GLU A 254 -1.74 -3.96 -24.08
N PRO A 255 -0.95 -3.33 -24.98
CA PRO A 255 -1.18 -1.93 -25.36
C PRO A 255 -2.63 -1.71 -25.82
N ILE A 256 -3.25 -0.61 -25.39
CA ILE A 256 -4.64 -0.34 -25.76
C ILE A 256 -4.74 -0.05 -27.26
N SER A 257 -5.77 -0.59 -27.91
CA SER A 257 -6.06 -0.36 -29.32
C SER A 257 -7.55 -0.51 -29.62
N THR A 258 -8.00 0.08 -30.73
CA THR A 258 -9.38 -0.03 -31.22
C THR A 258 -9.79 -1.49 -31.42
N ASP A 259 -8.92 -2.32 -31.99
CA ASP A 259 -9.21 -3.73 -32.24
C ASP A 259 -9.41 -4.53 -30.96
N VAL A 260 -8.56 -4.27 -29.95
CA VAL A 260 -8.67 -4.92 -28.63
C VAL A 260 -9.99 -4.53 -27.96
N VAL A 261 -10.32 -3.23 -27.93
CA VAL A 261 -11.56 -2.75 -27.32
C VAL A 261 -12.79 -3.32 -28.02
N LYS A 262 -12.85 -3.27 -29.36
CA LYS A 262 -13.97 -3.84 -30.14
C LYS A 262 -14.13 -5.34 -29.89
N LYS A 263 -13.02 -6.08 -29.83
CA LYS A 263 -13.04 -7.52 -29.54
C LYS A 263 -13.60 -7.81 -28.15
N LEU A 264 -13.11 -7.10 -27.14
CA LEU A 264 -13.59 -7.24 -25.75
C LEU A 264 -15.07 -6.88 -25.65
N TYR A 265 -15.48 -5.76 -26.25
CA TYR A 265 -16.87 -5.32 -26.23
C TYR A 265 -17.81 -6.31 -26.91
N SER A 266 -17.45 -6.81 -28.09
CA SER A 266 -18.20 -7.85 -28.80
C SER A 266 -18.33 -9.13 -27.97
N MET A 267 -17.26 -9.56 -27.29
CA MET A 267 -17.30 -10.72 -26.40
C MET A 267 -18.32 -10.51 -25.27
N VAL A 268 -18.27 -9.36 -24.59
CA VAL A 268 -19.20 -9.03 -23.49
C VAL A 268 -20.64 -8.97 -23.98
N LYS A 269 -20.91 -8.30 -25.11
CA LYS A 269 -22.25 -8.20 -25.72
C LYS A 269 -22.83 -9.55 -26.14
N ARG A 270 -21.97 -10.49 -26.56
CA ARG A 270 -22.37 -11.88 -26.87
C ARG A 270 -22.62 -12.74 -25.61
N GLY A 271 -22.51 -12.15 -24.43
CA GLY A 271 -22.68 -12.85 -23.15
C GLY A 271 -21.49 -13.72 -22.75
N ILE A 272 -20.34 -13.59 -23.43
CA ILE A 272 -19.13 -14.32 -23.07
C ILE A 272 -18.57 -13.68 -21.81
N LYS A 273 -18.62 -14.44 -20.70
CA LYS A 273 -18.11 -14.00 -19.41
C LYS A 273 -16.62 -14.37 -19.31
N PRO A 274 -15.75 -13.44 -18.88
CA PRO A 274 -14.33 -13.73 -18.67
C PRO A 274 -14.09 -14.62 -17.44
N MET A 275 -15.12 -14.86 -16.63
CA MET A 275 -15.04 -15.63 -15.40
C MET A 275 -15.16 -17.13 -15.69
N PRO A 276 -14.19 -17.96 -15.28
CA PRO A 276 -14.22 -19.40 -15.55
C PRO A 276 -15.32 -20.13 -14.75
N ILE A 277 -15.78 -19.58 -13.61
CA ILE A 277 -16.71 -20.24 -12.67
C ILE A 277 -17.70 -19.21 -12.05
N PRO A 278 -18.98 -19.58 -11.76
CA PRO A 278 -20.03 -18.69 -11.22
C PRO A 278 -19.82 -17.99 -9.85
N ARG A 279 -18.60 -17.86 -9.33
CA ARG A 279 -18.25 -17.15 -8.08
C ARG A 279 -17.07 -16.20 -8.20
N TRP A 280 -16.51 -16.11 -9.40
CA TRP A 280 -15.43 -15.20 -9.69
C TRP A 280 -16.01 -13.84 -10.02
N GLY A 281 -15.29 -12.77 -9.69
CA GLY A 281 -15.51 -11.44 -10.22
C GLY A 281 -14.69 -11.23 -11.50
N ALA A 282 -14.99 -10.14 -12.20
CA ALA A 282 -14.25 -9.68 -13.36
C ALA A 282 -13.85 -8.22 -13.15
N GLY A 283 -12.71 -7.85 -13.72
CA GLY A 283 -12.20 -6.49 -13.72
C GLY A 283 -11.54 -6.16 -15.04
N LEU A 284 -11.74 -4.93 -15.52
CA LEU A 284 -11.05 -4.38 -16.67
C LEU A 284 -10.31 -3.13 -16.20
N GLY A 285 -9.01 -3.04 -16.48
CA GLY A 285 -8.24 -1.85 -16.18
C GLY A 285 -7.60 -1.25 -17.42
N ILE A 286 -7.53 0.08 -17.44
CA ILE A 286 -6.77 0.86 -18.41
C ILE A 286 -5.78 1.67 -17.64
N TYR A 287 -4.49 1.41 -17.82
CA TYR A 287 -3.47 1.93 -16.94
C TYR A 287 -2.22 2.31 -17.70
N LYS A 288 -1.44 3.20 -17.10
CA LYS A 288 -0.09 3.52 -17.53
C LYS A 288 0.89 2.90 -16.54
N ARG A 289 1.97 2.32 -17.07
CA ARG A 289 3.13 1.94 -16.26
C ARG A 289 3.94 3.21 -16.00
N LEU A 290 4.15 3.53 -14.73
CA LEU A 290 4.79 4.78 -14.33
C LEU A 290 6.31 4.59 -14.21
N TRP A 291 6.76 3.72 -13.31
CA TRP A 291 8.16 3.34 -13.15
C TRP A 291 8.30 1.86 -12.80
N ASN A 292 9.51 1.33 -13.01
CA ASN A 292 9.90 0.02 -12.50
C ASN A 292 10.20 0.14 -11.00
N ILE A 293 9.69 -0.77 -10.17
CA ILE A 293 9.86 -0.68 -8.71
C ILE A 293 11.33 -0.66 -8.29
N GLU A 294 12.24 -1.26 -9.07
CA GLU A 294 13.69 -1.22 -8.85
C GLU A 294 14.31 0.17 -9.06
N SER A 295 13.51 1.18 -9.42
CA SER A 295 13.96 2.54 -9.67
C SER A 295 12.91 3.51 -9.13
N VAL A 296 12.82 3.57 -7.80
CA VAL A 296 11.88 4.43 -7.08
C VAL A 296 12.16 5.90 -7.43
N PRO A 297 11.18 6.63 -7.99
CA PRO A 297 11.37 8.03 -8.37
C PRO A 297 11.36 8.94 -7.14
N THR A 298 11.79 10.17 -7.33
CA THR A 298 11.47 11.26 -6.40
C THR A 298 9.99 11.64 -6.52
N TYR A 299 9.45 12.25 -5.47
CA TYR A 299 8.07 12.74 -5.44
C TYR A 299 7.76 13.69 -6.59
N ALA A 300 8.70 14.59 -6.90
CA ALA A 300 8.57 15.54 -8.00
C ALA A 300 8.52 14.91 -9.41
N THR A 301 8.86 13.63 -9.54
CA THR A 301 8.94 12.92 -10.82
C THR A 301 8.04 11.69 -10.89
N ALA A 302 7.18 11.48 -9.89
CA ALA A 302 6.39 10.25 -9.77
C ALA A 302 5.16 10.22 -10.68
N LEU A 303 4.49 11.35 -10.92
CA LEU A 303 3.30 11.46 -11.78
C LEU A 303 3.45 12.56 -12.83
#